data_AF-A0A3N7FFZ7-F1
#
_entry.id   AF-A0A3N7FFZ7-F1
#
_cell.length_a   1.000
_cell.length_b   1.000
_cell.length_c   1.000
_cell.angle_alpha   90.00
_cell.angle_beta   90.00
_cell.angle_gamma   90.00
#
_symmetry.space_group_name_H-M   'P 1'
#
loop_
_entity.id
_entity.type
_entity.pdbx_description
1 polymer ?
#
loop_
_entity_poly.entity_id
_entity_poly.type
_entity_poly.pdbx_seq_one_letter_code
_entity_poly.pdbx_strand_id
1 'polypeptide(L)'
;MQSGRAIICQSCKTFLAGAYFTCSQCFFNDDDSVSTFDVCCDCYGGKKFRHNDGHIFCDNYTLLCRSRSATQAAPIQKRTKVLNILKKGLQVAGITSSDLEGISTDIGDGIGDGEGSSKSNCSIM
;
A
#
# COMPACT_ATOMS: atom_id res chain seq x y z
N MET A 1 -3.38 5.07 22.51
CA MET A 1 -3.90 4.33 21.34
C MET A 1 -2.76 3.49 20.78
N GLN A 2 -2.77 2.18 21.02
CA GLN A 2 -1.73 1.27 20.52
C GLN A 2 -2.31 0.64 19.25
N SER A 3 -1.76 0.98 18.08
CA SER A 3 -2.11 0.30 16.83
C SER A 3 -1.77 -1.19 17.01
N GLY A 4 -2.78 -2.04 17.20
CA GLY A 4 -2.64 -3.45 17.61
C GLY A 4 -2.03 -4.39 16.56
N ARG A 5 -1.11 -3.91 15.73
CA ARG A 5 -0.45 -4.69 14.68
C ARG A 5 1.06 -4.61 14.83
N ALA A 6 1.58 -5.29 15.84
CA ALA A 6 3.02 -5.49 15.94
C ALA A 6 3.48 -6.36 14.77
N ILE A 7 4.39 -5.86 13.94
CA ILE A 7 4.99 -6.63 12.85
C ILE A 7 6.25 -7.30 13.41
N ILE A 8 6.36 -8.62 13.17
CA ILE A 8 7.41 -9.46 13.73
C ILE A 8 8.20 -10.08 12.58
N CYS A 9 9.53 -10.09 12.69
CA CYS A 9 10.39 -10.76 11.72
C CYS A 9 10.03 -12.24 11.64
N GLN A 10 9.71 -12.74 10.46
CA GLN A 10 9.33 -14.15 10.27
C GLN A 10 10.48 -15.12 10.50
N SER A 11 11.73 -14.65 10.44
CA SER A 11 12.91 -15.46 10.73
C SER A 11 13.29 -15.46 12.21
N CYS A 12 13.78 -14.32 12.74
CA CYS A 12 14.32 -14.26 14.11
C CYS A 12 13.30 -13.87 15.18
N LYS A 13 12.03 -13.66 14.80
CA LYS A 13 10.93 -13.29 15.69
C LYS A 13 11.12 -11.98 16.48
N THR A 14 12.07 -11.13 16.06
CA THR A 14 12.23 -9.78 16.64
C THR A 14 11.13 -8.83 16.19
N PHE A 15 10.84 -7.84 17.02
CA PHE A 15 9.88 -6.78 16.71
C PHE A 15 10.45 -5.80 15.67
N LEU A 16 9.66 -5.51 14.63
CA LEU A 16 10.03 -4.60 13.55
C LEU A 16 9.56 -3.18 13.85
N ALA A 17 10.40 -2.43 14.58
CA ALA A 17 10.11 -1.06 14.99
C ALA A 17 10.51 0.03 13.96
N GLY A 18 11.25 -0.35 12.92
CA GLY A 18 11.86 0.58 11.95
C GLY A 18 11.74 0.08 10.52
N ALA A 19 12.75 0.34 9.69
CA ALA A 19 12.79 -0.22 8.34
C ALA A 19 12.85 -1.76 8.37
N TYR A 20 12.13 -2.39 7.47
CA TYR A 20 12.13 -3.85 7.29
C TYR A 20 11.87 -4.18 5.82
N PHE A 21 12.12 -5.44 5.45
CA PHE A 21 11.90 -5.94 4.10
C PHE A 21 10.70 -6.86 4.07
N THR A 22 9.88 -6.72 3.04
CA THR A 22 8.68 -7.53 2.83
C THR A 22 8.74 -8.17 1.47
N CYS A 23 8.33 -9.43 1.39
CA CYS A 23 8.11 -10.13 0.13
C CYS A 23 6.95 -9.47 -0.64
N SER A 24 7.26 -8.87 -1.79
CA SER A 24 6.27 -8.16 -2.61
C SER A 24 5.16 -9.08 -3.14
N GLN A 25 5.50 -10.32 -3.51
CA GLN A 25 4.52 -11.30 -3.98
C GLN A 25 3.52 -11.69 -2.90
N CYS A 26 3.98 -11.88 -1.65
CA CYS A 26 3.08 -12.14 -0.53
C CYS A 26 2.24 -10.91 -0.18
N PHE A 27 2.80 -9.71 -0.34
CA PHE A 27 2.12 -8.45 -0.02
C PHE A 27 0.95 -8.14 -0.97
N PHE A 28 1.09 -8.44 -2.26
CA PHE A 28 0.05 -8.21 -3.27
C PHE A 28 -0.84 -9.44 -3.52
N ASN A 29 -0.75 -10.48 -2.69
CA ASN A 29 -1.64 -11.62 -2.82
C ASN A 29 -3.04 -11.24 -2.31
N ASP A 30 -4.07 -11.47 -3.11
CA ASP A 30 -5.47 -11.15 -2.78
C ASP A 30 -6.11 -12.14 -1.80
N ASP A 31 -5.38 -13.18 -1.41
CA ASP A 31 -5.81 -14.15 -0.40
C ASP A 31 -5.58 -13.59 1.01
N ASP A 32 -6.65 -13.08 1.63
CA ASP A 32 -6.69 -12.56 3.00
C ASP A 32 -6.19 -13.58 4.06
N SER A 33 -6.04 -14.87 3.71
CA SER A 33 -5.48 -15.89 4.60
C SER A 33 -3.94 -15.90 4.65
N VAL A 34 -3.27 -15.26 3.69
CA VAL A 34 -1.80 -15.27 3.59
C VAL A 34 -1.21 -14.05 4.28
N SER A 35 -0.60 -14.26 5.44
CA SER A 35 0.19 -13.22 6.11
C SER A 35 1.37 -12.77 5.24
N THR A 36 1.68 -11.48 5.27
CA THR A 36 2.91 -10.94 4.68
C THR A 36 4.15 -11.66 5.21
N PHE A 37 5.18 -11.78 4.37
CA PHE A 37 6.46 -12.31 4.79
C PHE A 37 7.45 -11.17 5.01
N ASP A 38 7.59 -10.76 6.27
CA ASP A 38 8.39 -9.63 6.71
C ASP A 38 9.67 -10.08 7.43
N VAL A 39 10.81 -9.45 7.13
CA VAL A 39 12.10 -9.74 7.75
C VAL A 39 12.83 -8.47 8.16
N CYS A 40 13.55 -8.50 9.30
CA CYS A 40 14.37 -7.38 9.73
C CYS A 40 15.59 -7.19 8.82
N CYS A 41 16.23 -6.01 8.91
CA CYS A 41 17.45 -5.69 8.15
C CYS A 41 18.57 -6.73 8.35
N ASP A 42 18.77 -7.22 9.58
CA ASP A 42 19.82 -8.20 9.87
C ASP A 42 19.56 -9.55 9.22
N CYS A 43 18.30 -10.00 9.23
CA CYS A 43 17.93 -11.25 8.56
C CYS A 43 18.03 -11.10 7.05
N TYR A 44 17.61 -9.95 6.50
CA TYR A 44 17.72 -9.68 5.07
C TYR A 44 19.18 -9.63 4.60
N GLY A 45 19.99 -8.73 5.17
CA GLY A 45 21.39 -8.56 4.80
C GLY A 45 22.25 -9.79 5.09
N GLY A 46 21.95 -10.50 6.17
CA GLY A 46 22.62 -11.75 6.53
C GLY A 46 22.11 -12.99 5.79
N LYS A 47 21.11 -12.86 4.90
CA LYS A 47 20.43 -13.97 4.22
C LYS A 47 19.95 -15.06 5.19
N LYS A 48 19.54 -14.68 6.39
CA LYS A 48 19.12 -15.57 7.49
C LYS A 48 17.63 -15.84 7.42
N PHE A 49 17.09 -16.20 6.27
CA PHE A 49 15.69 -16.57 6.11
C PHE A 49 15.55 -17.49 4.90
N ARG A 50 14.55 -18.37 4.93
CA ARG A 50 14.18 -19.19 3.78
C ARG A 50 12.76 -18.84 3.40
N HIS A 51 12.61 -18.33 2.18
CA HIS A 51 11.34 -18.01 1.56
C HIS A 51 11.39 -18.49 0.11
N ASN A 52 10.27 -18.46 -0.60
CA ASN A 52 10.16 -18.98 -1.95
C ASN A 52 11.25 -18.41 -2.87
N ASP A 53 11.88 -19.29 -3.66
CA ASP A 53 12.95 -18.91 -4.57
C ASP A 53 12.43 -17.93 -5.63
N GLY A 54 13.25 -16.91 -5.95
CA GLY A 54 12.91 -15.88 -6.94
C GLY A 54 11.91 -14.81 -6.45
N HIS A 55 11.38 -14.92 -5.23
CA HIS A 55 10.57 -13.85 -4.65
C HIS A 55 11.41 -12.60 -4.38
N ILE A 56 10.81 -11.43 -4.61
CA ILE A 56 11.48 -10.14 -4.53
C ILE A 56 11.08 -9.47 -3.23
N PHE A 57 12.08 -9.04 -2.49
CA PHE A 57 11.92 -8.27 -1.26
C PHE A 57 12.12 -6.79 -1.54
N CYS A 58 11.26 -5.97 -0.96
CA CYS A 58 11.36 -4.52 -1.00
C CYS A 58 11.34 -4.00 0.43
N ASP A 59 12.01 -2.88 0.68
CA ASP A 59 11.81 -2.20 1.96
C ASP A 59 10.35 -1.72 2.09
N ASN A 60 9.91 -1.56 3.33
CA ASN A 60 8.54 -1.20 3.66
C ASN A 60 8.12 0.17 3.10
N TYR A 61 9.05 1.12 2.95
CA TYR A 61 8.74 2.43 2.38
C TYR A 61 8.53 2.36 0.86
N THR A 62 9.36 1.59 0.15
CA THR A 62 9.18 1.32 -1.28
C THR A 62 7.82 0.68 -1.57
N LEU A 63 7.40 -0.32 -0.78
CA LEU A 63 6.08 -0.91 -0.94
C LEU A 63 4.95 0.08 -0.65
N LEU A 64 5.07 0.89 0.41
CA LEU A 64 4.10 1.93 0.72
C LEU A 64 3.94 2.93 -0.43
N CYS A 65 5.05 3.37 -1.04
CA CYS A 65 5.02 4.28 -2.18
C CYS A 65 4.36 3.62 -3.40
N ARG A 66 4.70 2.39 -3.74
CA ARG A 66 4.08 1.65 -4.85
C ARG A 66 2.57 1.50 -4.66
N SER A 67 2.14 1.11 -3.46
CA SER A 67 0.71 0.99 -3.12
C SER A 67 0.00 2.33 -3.25
N ARG A 68 0.62 3.42 -2.78
CA ARG A 68 0.09 4.78 -2.91
C ARG A 68 0.00 5.24 -4.37
N SER A 69 0.97 4.91 -5.20
CA SER A 69 0.93 5.21 -6.63
C SER A 69 -0.16 4.41 -7.36
N ALA A 70 -0.33 3.13 -7.06
CA ALA A 70 -1.39 2.29 -7.63
C ALA A 70 -2.80 2.76 -7.22
N THR A 71 -2.99 2.92 -5.90
CA THR A 71 -3.65 4.08 -5.28
C THR A 71 -4.17 5.17 -6.22
N GLN A 72 -3.22 6.06 -6.52
CA GLN A 72 -3.37 7.30 -7.28
C GLN A 72 -3.77 7.10 -8.73
N ALA A 73 -3.27 6.05 -9.39
CA ALA A 73 -3.53 5.74 -10.79
C ALA A 73 -4.87 5.04 -11.04
N ALA A 74 -5.55 4.53 -10.00
CA ALA A 74 -6.84 3.86 -10.17
C ALA A 74 -7.89 4.81 -10.79
N PRO A 75 -8.71 4.35 -11.77
CA PRO A 75 -9.70 5.22 -12.41
C PRO A 75 -10.62 5.89 -11.39
N ILE A 76 -10.86 7.20 -11.57
CA ILE A 76 -11.67 8.04 -10.66
C ILE A 76 -13.02 7.36 -10.35
N GLN A 77 -13.62 6.69 -11.32
CA GLN A 77 -14.91 5.99 -11.20
C GLN A 77 -15.00 5.00 -10.02
N LYS A 78 -13.92 4.24 -9.72
CA LYS A 78 -13.91 3.31 -8.56
C LYS A 78 -13.83 4.07 -7.23
N ARG A 79 -13.11 5.19 -7.20
CA ARG A 79 -12.98 6.06 -6.02
C ARG A 79 -14.27 6.82 -5.74
N THR A 80 -14.93 7.32 -6.78
CA THR A 80 -16.22 8.02 -6.68
C THR A 80 -17.29 7.12 -6.07
N LYS A 81 -17.31 5.81 -6.38
CA LYS A 81 -18.25 4.87 -5.76
C LYS A 81 -18.03 4.72 -4.25
N VAL A 82 -16.78 4.55 -3.82
CA VAL A 82 -16.43 4.46 -2.38
C VAL A 82 -16.71 5.78 -1.67
N LEU A 83 -16.32 6.92 -2.26
CA LEU A 83 -16.60 8.25 -1.72
C LEU A 83 -18.10 8.52 -1.58
N ASN A 84 -18.90 8.12 -2.57
CA ASN A 84 -20.35 8.26 -2.50
C ASN A 84 -20.98 7.40 -1.39
N ILE A 85 -20.44 6.21 -1.13
CA ILE A 85 -20.88 5.37 0.00
C ILE A 85 -20.55 6.04 1.33
N LEU A 86 -19.32 6.55 1.49
CA LEU A 86 -18.90 7.28 2.69
C LEU A 86 -19.75 8.54 2.92
N LYS A 87 -20.01 9.32 1.86
CA LYS A 87 -20.84 10.52 1.91
C LYS A 87 -22.28 10.22 2.34
N LYS A 88 -22.87 9.13 1.84
CA LYS A 88 -24.20 8.69 2.26
C LYS A 88 -24.23 8.31 3.75
N GLY A 89 -23.22 7.59 4.23
CA GLY A 89 -23.09 7.26 5.65
C GLY A 89 -22.93 8.50 6.54
N LEU A 90 -22.16 9.49 6.07
CA LEU A 90 -21.92 10.74 6.79
C LEU A 90 -23.20 11.60 6.92
N GLN A 91 -24.01 11.67 5.87
CA GLN A 91 -25.31 12.35 5.89
C GLN A 91 -26.28 11.70 6.88
N VAL A 92 -26.30 10.36 6.99
CA VAL A 92 -27.12 9.65 7.98
C VAL A 92 -26.68 9.96 9.41
N ALA A 93 -25.40 10.24 9.63
CA ALA A 93 -24.85 10.64 10.93
C ALA A 93 -25.01 12.14 11.26
N GLY A 94 -25.62 12.93 10.38
CA GLY A 94 -25.87 14.36 10.59
C GLY A 94 -24.62 15.25 10.46
N ILE A 95 -23.51 14.73 9.94
CA ILE A 95 -22.29 15.52 9.71
C ILE A 95 -22.43 16.25 8.36
N THR A 96 -22.26 17.56 8.38
CA THR A 96 -22.52 18.46 7.25
C THR A 96 -21.24 18.79 6.49
N SER A 97 -21.37 19.26 5.24
CA SER A 97 -20.20 19.63 4.43
C SER A 97 -19.36 20.77 5.04
N SER A 98 -19.97 21.59 5.90
CA SER A 98 -19.31 22.64 6.70
C SER A 98 -18.35 22.08 7.74
N ASP A 99 -18.49 20.81 8.12
CA ASP A 99 -17.62 20.14 9.09
C ASP A 99 -16.37 19.50 8.42
N LEU A 100 -16.21 19.68 7.10
CA LEU A 100 -15.24 18.96 6.25
C LEU A 100 -14.33 19.90 5.44
N GLU A 101 -13.91 21.02 6.03
CA GLU A 101 -12.88 21.88 5.45
C GLU A 101 -11.52 21.15 5.43
N GLY A 102 -11.21 20.48 4.31
CA GLY A 102 -9.94 19.77 4.12
C GLY A 102 -9.94 18.68 3.04
N ILE A 103 -11.12 18.26 2.55
CA ILE A 103 -11.19 17.37 1.38
C ILE A 103 -11.25 18.24 0.12
N SER A 104 -10.13 18.36 -0.59
CA SER A 104 -10.10 19.00 -1.92
C SER A 104 -11.02 18.25 -2.87
N THR A 105 -12.01 18.95 -3.42
CA THR A 105 -13.02 18.46 -4.36
C THR A 105 -12.70 18.81 -5.81
N ASP A 106 -11.45 19.11 -6.14
CA ASP A 106 -11.07 19.52 -7.51
C ASP A 106 -11.12 18.31 -8.46
N ILE A 107 -12.30 18.04 -8.99
CA ILE A 107 -12.51 17.20 -10.17
C ILE A 107 -12.17 18.07 -11.38
N GLY A 108 -10.90 18.08 -11.76
CA GLY A 108 -10.50 18.62 -13.06
C GLY A 108 -10.97 17.68 -14.16
N ASP A 109 -11.97 18.10 -14.94
CA ASP A 109 -12.38 17.44 -16.17
C ASP A 109 -11.25 17.58 -17.22
N GLY A 110 -10.45 16.53 -17.35
CA GLY A 110 -9.42 16.41 -18.38
C GLY A 110 -9.58 15.10 -19.14
N ILE A 111 -10.35 15.14 -20.23
CA ILE A 111 -10.38 14.09 -21.26
C ILE A 111 -9.06 14.19 -22.04
N GLY A 112 -8.33 13.08 -22.16
CA GLY A 112 -7.13 12.99 -22.98
C GLY A 112 -6.69 11.54 -23.13
N ASP A 113 -7.10 10.91 -24.22
CA ASP A 113 -6.64 9.60 -24.66
C ASP A 113 -5.14 9.63 -24.98
N GLY A 114 -4.40 8.62 -24.54
CA GLY A 114 -2.98 8.46 -24.85
C GLY A 114 -2.46 7.09 -24.45
N GLU A 115 -2.41 6.17 -25.43
CA GLU A 115 -1.64 4.93 -25.33
C GLU A 115 -0.17 5.23 -25.03
N GLY A 116 0.40 4.56 -24.03
CA GLY A 116 1.79 4.76 -23.62
C GLY A 116 2.34 3.56 -22.89
N SER A 117 2.79 2.56 -23.66
CA SER A 117 3.59 1.44 -23.19
C SER A 117 4.80 1.95 -22.39
N SER A 118 4.81 1.75 -21.08
CA SER A 118 5.94 2.11 -20.22
C SER A 118 6.66 0.85 -19.75
N LYS A 119 7.71 0.48 -20.49
CA LYS A 119 8.74 -0.45 -20.02
C LYS A 119 9.45 0.20 -18.82
N SER A 120 9.23 -0.31 -17.61
CA SER A 120 10.01 0.11 -16.45
C SER A 120 11.37 -0.59 -16.45
N ASN A 121 12.37 0.08 -17.03
CA ASN A 121 13.76 -0.26 -16.75
C ASN A 121 14.12 0.33 -15.38
N CYS A 122 14.06 -0.50 -14.33
CA CYS A 122 14.67 -0.16 -13.06
C CYS A 122 16.16 -0.55 -13.11
N SER A 123 17.03 0.43 -13.37
CA SER A 123 18.44 0.34 -12.98
C SER A 123 18.59 1.08 -11.65
N ILE A 124 18.95 0.35 -10.61
CA ILE A 124 19.48 0.89 -9.35
C ILE A 124 20.97 0.54 -9.35
N MET A 125 21.82 1.57 -9.27
CA MET A 125 23.22 1.42 -8.88
C MET A 125 23.30 1.12 -7.38
#